data_AF-X1JBK7-F1
#
_entry.id   AF-X1JBK7-F1
#
_cell.length_a   1.000
_cell.length_b   1.000
_cell.length_c   1.000
_cell.angle_alpha   90.00
_cell.angle_beta   90.00
_cell.angle_gamma   90.00
#
_symmetry.space_group_name_H-M   'P 1'
#
loop_
_entity.id
_entity.type
_entity.pdbx_description
1 polymer ?
#
loop_
_entity_poly.entity_id
_entity_poly.type
_entity_poly.pdbx_seq_one_letter_code
_entity_poly.pdbx_strand_id
1 'polypeptide(L)'
;MEVKNKILDKSFLKKILSSKGAYLLLLPGMGFFFTFILFPLIYSFRMSFYKWNIVDIGASNFVGFSNYVRVINDPIFIRATLNTIVYTLITVPGQILFALVVAILLNQKIKGRTFFRVAYYIPVITSWVVVTFLFEYFFGSQAGLVNFILRDMLHLVDKKIMWLTDPILVMIPLILLGIWKG
;
A
#
# COMPACT_ATOMS: atom_id res chain seq x y z
N MET A 1 -26.38 -45.83 11.92
CA MET A 1 -26.97 -44.58 12.40
C MET A 1 -26.11 -44.08 13.57
N GLU A 2 -24.94 -43.50 13.29
CA GLU A 2 -24.02 -43.02 14.34
C GLU A 2 -23.10 -41.92 13.77
N VAL A 3 -23.61 -40.70 13.72
CA VAL A 3 -22.82 -39.49 13.46
C VAL A 3 -23.29 -38.43 14.44
N LYS A 4 -22.78 -38.46 15.67
CA LYS A 4 -22.96 -37.37 16.64
C LYS A 4 -21.69 -37.15 17.44
N ASN A 5 -21.24 -35.89 17.41
CA ASN A 5 -20.47 -35.22 18.45
C ASN A 5 -18.98 -35.57 18.61
N LYS A 6 -18.17 -35.23 17.62
CA LYS A 6 -16.73 -34.91 17.81
C LYS A 6 -16.54 -33.39 17.97
N ILE A 7 -17.43 -32.74 18.72
CA ILE A 7 -17.38 -31.30 18.99
C ILE A 7 -16.48 -31.12 20.22
N LEU A 8 -15.24 -30.69 19.95
CA LEU A 8 -14.22 -30.24 20.92
C LEU A 8 -13.72 -31.31 21.89
N ASP A 9 -12.60 -31.92 21.53
CA ASP A 9 -11.81 -32.79 22.41
C ASP A 9 -11.45 -32.05 23.71
N LYS A 10 -11.95 -32.56 24.85
CA LYS A 10 -11.72 -31.99 26.19
C LYS A 10 -10.22 -31.90 26.53
N SER A 11 -9.37 -32.71 25.89
CA SER A 11 -7.90 -32.64 25.98
C SER A 11 -7.35 -31.31 25.47
N PHE A 12 -7.87 -30.82 24.34
CA PHE A 12 -7.47 -29.55 23.73
C PHE A 12 -7.83 -28.35 24.62
N LEU A 13 -9.05 -28.34 25.15
CA LEU A 13 -9.52 -27.31 26.09
C LEU A 13 -8.70 -27.32 27.40
N LYS A 14 -8.30 -28.50 27.90
CA LYS A 14 -7.47 -28.61 29.10
C LYS A 14 -6.04 -28.10 28.87
N LYS A 15 -5.50 -28.27 27.65
CA LYS A 15 -4.19 -27.75 27.23
C LYS A 15 -4.20 -26.22 27.09
N ILE A 16 -5.27 -25.64 26.55
CA ILE A 16 -5.55 -24.20 26.56
C ILE A 16 -5.61 -23.68 28.01
N LEU A 17 -6.40 -24.32 28.86
CA LEU A 17 -6.57 -23.91 30.27
C LEU A 17 -5.30 -24.12 31.12
N SER A 18 -4.37 -24.99 30.70
CA SER A 18 -3.08 -25.24 31.35
C SER A 18 -2.04 -24.14 31.07
N SER A 19 -2.24 -23.30 30.06
CA SER A 19 -1.32 -22.24 29.64
C SER A 19 -1.78 -20.85 30.07
N LYS A 20 -2.29 -20.72 31.31
CA LYS A 20 -2.82 -19.46 31.85
C LYS A 20 -1.87 -18.26 31.67
N GLY A 21 -0.56 -18.49 31.83
CA GLY A 21 0.46 -17.46 31.60
C GLY A 21 0.54 -16.97 30.16
N ALA A 22 0.35 -17.84 29.16
CA ALA A 22 0.36 -17.46 27.75
C ALA A 22 -0.84 -16.57 27.40
N TYR A 23 -2.03 -16.90 27.90
CA TYR A 23 -3.22 -16.06 27.70
C TYR A 23 -3.08 -14.70 28.39
N LEU A 24 -2.50 -14.66 29.60
CA LEU A 24 -2.30 -13.41 30.33
C LEU A 24 -1.33 -12.46 29.62
N LEU A 25 -0.31 -12.99 28.92
CA LEU A 25 0.60 -12.22 28.07
C LEU A 25 -0.05 -11.76 26.76
N LEU A 26 -1.04 -12.51 26.24
CA LEU A 26 -1.79 -12.14 25.04
C LEU A 26 -2.85 -11.06 25.31
N LEU A 27 -3.45 -11.04 26.51
CA LEU A 27 -4.50 -10.10 26.89
C LEU A 27 -4.21 -8.63 26.54
N PRO A 28 -3.04 -8.03 26.87
CA PRO A 28 -2.77 -6.64 26.50
C PRO A 28 -2.73 -6.45 24.97
N GLY A 29 -2.08 -7.34 24.23
CA GLY A 29 -2.04 -7.28 22.77
C GLY A 29 -3.42 -7.42 22.13
N MET A 30 -4.26 -8.31 22.66
CA MET A 30 -5.65 -8.44 22.25
C MET A 30 -6.46 -7.18 22.59
N GLY A 31 -6.26 -6.58 23.77
CA GLY A 31 -6.88 -5.32 24.15
C GLY A 31 -6.57 -4.19 23.17
N PHE A 32 -5.30 -4.04 22.76
CA PHE A 32 -4.91 -3.09 21.72
C PHE A 32 -5.56 -3.41 20.38
N PHE A 33 -5.52 -4.67 19.94
CA PHE A 33 -6.14 -5.09 18.69
C PHE A 33 -7.64 -4.78 18.65
N PHE A 34 -8.39 -5.13 19.70
CA PHE A 34 -9.82 -4.88 19.75
C PHE A 34 -10.16 -3.39 19.77
N THR A 35 -9.41 -2.60 20.53
CA THR A 35 -9.70 -1.18 20.72
C THR A 35 -9.32 -0.33 19.52
N PHE A 36 -8.15 -0.59 18.92
CA PHE A 36 -7.59 0.28 17.87
C PHE A 36 -7.74 -0.26 16.45
N ILE A 37 -8.04 -1.55 16.29
CA ILE A 37 -8.24 -2.15 14.96
C ILE A 37 -9.69 -2.60 14.81
N LEU A 38 -10.15 -3.53 15.66
CA LEU A 38 -11.45 -4.16 15.42
C LEU A 38 -12.64 -3.21 15.67
N PHE A 39 -12.60 -2.44 16.75
CA PHE A 39 -13.64 -1.47 17.07
C PHE A 39 -13.84 -0.42 15.96
N PRO A 40 -12.81 0.33 15.51
CA PRO A 40 -12.99 1.31 14.44
C PRO A 40 -13.35 0.65 13.10
N LEU A 41 -12.90 -0.58 12.83
CA LEU A 41 -13.30 -1.34 11.64
C LEU A 41 -14.79 -1.63 11.63
N ILE A 42 -15.32 -2.20 12.72
CA ILE A 42 -16.76 -2.51 12.86
C ILE A 42 -17.58 -1.22 12.82
N TYR A 43 -17.10 -0.16 13.49
CA TYR A 43 -17.77 1.12 13.51
C TYR A 43 -17.83 1.76 12.11
N SER A 44 -16.72 1.76 11.37
CA SER A 44 -16.66 2.25 9.98
C SER A 44 -17.55 1.43 9.05
N PHE A 45 -17.58 0.10 9.25
CA PHE A 45 -18.48 -0.77 8.51
C PHE A 45 -19.95 -0.48 8.81
N ARG A 46 -20.31 -0.22 10.07
CA ARG A 46 -21.67 0.23 10.40
C ARG A 46 -21.96 1.57 9.72
N MET A 47 -21.04 2.53 9.81
CA MET A 47 -21.18 3.89 9.30
C MET A 47 -21.40 3.94 7.78
N SER A 48 -20.88 2.98 7.01
CA SER A 48 -21.09 2.92 5.56
C SER A 48 -22.55 2.72 5.14
N PHE A 49 -23.42 2.21 6.04
CA PHE A 49 -24.85 2.06 5.80
C PHE A 49 -25.69 3.29 6.19
N TYR A 50 -25.05 4.33 6.75
CA TYR A 50 -25.72 5.55 7.18
C TYR A 50 -25.29 6.72 6.29
N LYS A 51 -26.18 7.70 6.13
CA LYS A 51 -25.82 9.01 5.59
C LYS A 51 -25.18 9.82 6.71
N TRP A 52 -23.93 9.51 7.00
CA TRP A 52 -23.21 10.16 8.08
C TRP A 52 -22.81 11.59 7.69
N ASN A 53 -23.11 12.56 8.56
CA ASN A 53 -22.64 13.93 8.45
C ASN A 53 -21.83 14.28 9.71
N ILE A 54 -20.62 14.79 9.52
CA ILE A 54 -19.73 15.18 10.64
C ILE A 54 -20.26 16.44 11.34
N VAL A 55 -20.97 17.31 10.60
CA VAL A 55 -21.52 18.57 11.10
C VAL A 55 -22.84 18.38 11.85
N ASP A 56 -23.64 17.39 11.44
CA ASP A 56 -24.92 17.06 12.06
C ASP A 56 -24.99 15.57 12.37
N ILE A 57 -24.50 15.22 13.56
CA ILE A 57 -24.43 13.85 14.06
C ILE A 57 -25.85 13.29 14.31
N GLY A 58 -26.84 14.16 14.57
CA GLY A 58 -28.23 13.80 14.84
C GLY A 58 -29.02 13.39 13.60
N ALA A 59 -28.62 13.84 12.41
CA ALA A 59 -29.29 13.54 11.13
C ALA A 59 -28.78 12.27 10.41
N SER A 60 -28.04 11.41 11.11
CA SER A 60 -27.47 10.18 10.55
C SER A 60 -28.56 9.15 10.25
N ASN A 61 -29.15 9.27 9.07
CA ASN A 61 -30.21 8.37 8.60
C ASN A 61 -29.63 7.06 8.08
N PHE A 62 -30.23 5.93 8.44
CA PHE A 62 -29.90 4.65 7.84
C PHE A 62 -30.38 4.64 6.38
N VAL A 63 -29.45 4.45 5.44
CA VAL A 63 -29.71 4.48 3.99
C VAL A 63 -29.42 3.12 3.32
N GLY A 64 -29.12 2.09 4.11
CA GLY A 64 -28.82 0.76 3.62
C GLY A 64 -27.67 0.77 2.62
N PHE A 65 -27.88 0.22 1.42
CA PHE A 65 -26.84 0.09 0.40
C PHE A 65 -26.70 1.30 -0.52
N SER A 66 -27.42 2.41 -0.31
CA SER A 66 -27.42 3.53 -1.25
C SER A 66 -26.03 4.13 -1.47
N ASN A 67 -25.18 4.15 -0.44
CA ASN A 67 -23.81 4.64 -0.53
C ASN A 67 -22.96 3.78 -1.48
N TYR A 68 -23.13 2.46 -1.44
CA TYR A 68 -22.43 1.54 -2.33
C TYR A 68 -22.88 1.75 -3.78
N VAL A 69 -24.19 1.83 -4.04
CA VAL A 69 -24.74 2.10 -5.38
C VAL A 69 -24.25 3.44 -5.93
N ARG A 70 -24.16 4.46 -5.08
CA ARG A 70 -23.62 5.77 -5.47
C ARG A 70 -22.16 5.66 -5.91
N VAL A 71 -21.32 4.99 -5.11
CA VAL A 71 -19.86 4.91 -5.34
C VAL A 71 -19.53 4.08 -6.56
N ILE A 72 -20.19 2.94 -6.79
CA ILE A 72 -19.92 2.09 -7.96
C ILE A 72 -20.32 2.74 -9.29
N ASN A 73 -21.22 3.74 -9.27
CA ASN A 73 -21.62 4.50 -10.45
C ASN A 73 -20.86 5.84 -10.58
N ASP A 74 -19.99 6.17 -9.63
CA ASP A 74 -19.21 7.40 -9.66
C ASP A 74 -18.01 7.24 -10.63
N PRO A 75 -17.96 8.00 -11.73
CA PRO A 75 -16.86 7.90 -12.68
C PRO A 75 -15.50 8.24 -12.06
N ILE A 76 -15.45 9.06 -11.02
CA ILE A 76 -14.21 9.40 -10.31
C ILE A 76 -13.72 8.18 -9.52
N PHE A 77 -14.62 7.50 -8.80
CA PHE A 77 -14.29 6.29 -8.06
C PHE A 77 -13.81 5.17 -8.98
N ILE A 78 -14.48 4.96 -10.12
CA ILE A 78 -14.09 3.94 -11.09
C ILE A 78 -12.69 4.24 -11.64
N ARG A 79 -12.43 5.48 -12.06
CA ARG A 79 -11.10 5.89 -12.57
C ARG A 79 -10.02 5.74 -11.50
N ALA A 80 -10.27 6.20 -10.28
CA ALA A 80 -9.32 6.06 -9.18
C ALA A 80 -9.00 4.58 -8.90
N THR A 81 -10.03 3.73 -8.85
CA THR A 81 -9.89 2.29 -8.65
C THR A 81 -9.06 1.64 -9.76
N LEU A 82 -9.36 1.95 -11.02
CA LEU A 82 -8.59 1.44 -12.17
C LEU A 82 -7.14 1.90 -12.12
N ASN A 83 -6.89 3.17 -11.80
CA ASN A 83 -5.53 3.69 -11.64
C ASN A 83 -4.77 2.95 -10.53
N THR A 84 -5.41 2.68 -9.38
CA THR A 84 -4.80 1.89 -8.30
C THR A 84 -4.52 0.46 -8.76
N ILE A 85 -5.45 -0.20 -9.46
CA ILE A 85 -5.24 -1.55 -9.98
C ILE A 85 -4.06 -1.59 -10.95
N VAL A 86 -4.02 -0.70 -11.93
CA VAL A 86 -2.92 -0.60 -12.91
C VAL A 86 -1.60 -0.32 -12.19
N TYR A 87 -1.59 0.64 -11.27
CA TYR A 87 -0.41 0.95 -10.46
C TYR A 87 0.08 -0.29 -9.70
N THR A 88 -0.78 -1.00 -8.97
CA THR A 88 -0.43 -2.17 -8.17
C THR A 88 0.04 -3.34 -9.04
N LEU A 89 -0.63 -3.60 -10.17
CA LEU A 89 -0.29 -4.69 -11.09
C LEU A 89 1.07 -4.49 -11.77
N ILE A 90 1.54 -3.25 -11.89
CA ILE A 90 2.88 -2.96 -12.46
C ILE A 90 3.92 -2.89 -11.34
N THR A 91 3.63 -2.18 -10.26
CA THR A 91 4.60 -1.93 -9.18
C THR A 91 4.94 -3.19 -8.39
N VAL A 92 3.96 -4.01 -8.00
CA VAL A 92 4.21 -5.21 -7.19
C VAL A 92 5.08 -6.23 -7.94
N PRO A 93 4.75 -6.65 -9.18
CA PRO A 93 5.65 -7.51 -9.95
C PRO A 93 6.99 -6.85 -10.24
N GLY A 94 7.01 -5.54 -10.52
CA GLY A 94 8.24 -4.78 -10.75
C GLY A 94 9.19 -4.81 -9.55
N GLN A 95 8.66 -4.63 -8.34
CA GLN A 95 9.41 -4.75 -7.08
C GLN A 95 9.95 -6.16 -6.89
N ILE A 96 9.11 -7.19 -7.08
CA ILE A 96 9.53 -8.58 -6.93
C ILE A 96 10.64 -8.93 -7.92
N LEU A 97 10.48 -8.57 -9.20
CA LEU A 97 11.46 -8.81 -10.25
C LEU A 97 12.78 -8.08 -9.95
N PHE A 98 12.70 -6.80 -9.60
CA PHE A 98 13.88 -6.00 -9.27
C PHE A 98 14.62 -6.56 -8.05
N ALA A 99 13.90 -6.85 -6.96
CA ALA A 99 14.46 -7.43 -5.75
C ALA A 99 15.10 -8.80 -6.03
N LEU A 100 14.47 -9.64 -6.86
CA LEU A 100 15.02 -10.94 -7.25
C LEU A 100 16.30 -10.79 -8.07
N VAL A 101 16.31 -9.91 -9.08
CA VAL A 101 17.50 -9.64 -9.90
C VAL A 101 18.65 -9.15 -9.02
N VAL A 102 18.40 -8.16 -8.16
CA VAL A 102 19.41 -7.65 -7.24
C VAL A 102 19.87 -8.72 -6.25
N ALA A 103 18.96 -9.53 -5.71
CA ALA A 103 19.31 -10.62 -4.80
C ALA A 103 20.23 -11.64 -5.47
N ILE A 104 19.96 -12.04 -6.71
CA ILE A 104 20.80 -12.96 -7.48
C ILE A 104 22.19 -12.35 -7.72
N LEU A 105 22.25 -11.08 -8.15
CA LEU A 105 23.52 -10.37 -8.38
C LEU A 105 24.34 -10.26 -7.09
N LEU A 106 23.70 -9.96 -5.97
CA LEU A 106 24.33 -9.86 -4.65
C LEU A 106 24.66 -11.21 -4.02
N ASN A 107 24.11 -12.32 -4.52
CA ASN A 107 24.43 -13.66 -4.03
C ASN A 107 25.73 -14.21 -4.64
N GLN A 108 26.21 -13.63 -5.75
CA GLN A 108 27.46 -14.02 -6.37
C GLN A 108 28.67 -13.53 -5.54
N LYS A 109 29.84 -14.12 -5.78
CA LYS A 109 31.13 -13.69 -5.18
C LYS A 109 31.61 -12.39 -5.83
N ILE A 110 30.87 -11.30 -5.62
CA ILE A 110 31.21 -9.97 -6.12
C ILE A 110 32.17 -9.25 -5.16
N LYS A 111 33.17 -8.55 -5.71
CA LYS A 111 33.98 -7.60 -4.94
C LYS A 111 33.11 -6.38 -4.61
N GLY A 112 33.14 -5.90 -3.36
CA GLY A 112 32.33 -4.75 -2.94
C GLY A 112 30.89 -5.05 -2.54
N ARG A 113 30.55 -6.31 -2.21
CA ARG A 113 29.20 -6.75 -1.79
C ARG A 113 28.52 -5.85 -0.75
N THR A 114 29.28 -5.35 0.24
CA THR A 114 28.76 -4.48 1.29
C THR A 114 28.27 -3.14 0.73
N PHE A 115 28.99 -2.54 -0.21
CA PHE A 115 28.61 -1.28 -0.85
C PHE A 115 27.28 -1.42 -1.61
N PHE A 116 27.17 -2.44 -2.46
CA PHE A 116 25.94 -2.69 -3.22
C PHE A 116 24.74 -3.02 -2.32
N ARG A 117 24.97 -3.74 -1.21
CA ARG A 117 23.92 -4.00 -0.22
C ARG A 117 23.43 -2.69 0.40
N VAL A 118 24.33 -1.81 0.84
CA VAL A 118 23.96 -0.52 1.41
C VAL A 118 23.21 0.33 0.38
N ALA A 119 23.72 0.44 -0.85
CA ALA A 119 23.08 1.19 -1.92
C ALA A 119 21.65 0.72 -2.21
N TYR A 120 21.42 -0.60 -2.22
CA TYR A 120 20.08 -1.18 -2.38
C TYR A 120 19.13 -0.85 -1.21
N TYR A 121 19.64 -0.71 0.01
CA TYR A 121 18.81 -0.38 1.18
C TYR A 121 18.50 1.11 1.34
N ILE A 122 19.27 2.01 0.70
CA ILE A 122 19.06 3.47 0.77
C ILE A 122 17.59 3.88 0.52
N PRO A 123 16.91 3.39 -0.53
CA PRO A 123 15.54 3.80 -0.80
C PRO A 123 14.59 3.41 0.34
N VAL A 124 14.75 2.20 0.87
CA VAL A 124 13.86 1.64 1.90
C VAL A 124 13.94 2.45 3.19
N ILE A 125 15.15 2.85 3.60
CA ILE A 125 15.40 3.60 4.84
C ILE A 125 15.15 5.11 4.70
N THR A 126 15.02 5.62 3.48
CA THR A 126 14.75 7.05 3.24
C THR A 126 13.28 7.37 3.54
N SER A 127 13.03 8.54 4.14
CA SER A 127 11.67 9.02 4.42
C SER A 127 10.89 9.26 3.13
N TRP A 128 9.61 8.86 3.10
CA TRP A 128 8.69 9.13 1.99
C TRP A 128 8.68 10.59 1.55
N VAL A 129 8.75 11.53 2.50
CA VAL A 129 8.74 12.97 2.20
C VAL A 129 9.95 13.38 1.35
N VAL A 130 11.15 12.91 1.71
CA VAL A 130 12.39 13.22 0.98
C VAL A 130 12.35 12.63 -0.42
N VAL A 131 11.85 11.39 -0.53
CA VAL A 131 11.74 10.70 -1.83
C VAL A 131 10.79 11.44 -2.77
N THR A 132 9.65 11.93 -2.27
CA THR A 132 8.72 12.72 -3.07
C THR A 132 9.40 13.98 -3.62
N PHE A 133 10.12 14.74 -2.79
CA PHE A 133 10.82 15.94 -3.27
C PHE A 133 11.91 15.63 -4.30
N LEU A 134 12.66 14.54 -4.12
CA LEU A 134 13.66 14.11 -5.10
C LEU A 134 13.04 13.76 -6.45
N PHE A 135 11.92 13.02 -6.45
CA PHE A 135 11.22 12.67 -7.67
C PHE A 135 10.53 13.87 -8.32
N GLU A 136 9.95 14.79 -7.53
CA GLU A 136 9.43 16.05 -8.05
C GLU A 136 10.52 16.87 -8.74
N TYR A 137 11.72 16.90 -8.16
CA TYR A 137 12.87 17.54 -8.79
C TYR A 137 13.28 16.82 -10.09
N PHE A 138 13.38 15.49 -10.10
CA PHE A 138 13.76 14.73 -11.29
C PHE A 138 12.77 14.87 -12.45
N PHE A 139 11.47 14.82 -12.15
CA PHE A 139 10.39 14.86 -13.14
C PHE A 139 9.78 16.26 -13.32
N GLY A 140 10.40 17.30 -12.76
CA GLY A 140 9.94 18.67 -12.86
C GLY A 140 9.84 19.15 -14.32
N SER A 141 8.71 19.76 -14.67
CA SER A 141 8.40 20.14 -16.06
C SER A 141 9.34 21.22 -16.63
N GLN A 142 9.90 22.10 -15.79
CA GLN A 142 10.71 23.24 -16.25
C GLN A 142 12.22 22.98 -16.24
N ALA A 143 12.73 22.29 -15.21
CA ALA A 143 14.17 22.05 -15.01
C ALA A 143 14.46 20.65 -14.43
N GLY A 144 13.63 19.66 -14.78
CA GLY A 144 13.80 18.30 -14.30
C GLY A 144 14.95 17.57 -14.98
N LEU A 145 15.68 16.78 -14.19
CA LEU A 145 16.80 15.96 -14.66
C LEU A 145 16.38 15.03 -15.83
N VAL A 146 15.18 14.46 -15.76
CA VAL A 146 14.68 13.54 -16.79
C VAL A 146 14.44 14.27 -18.11
N ASN A 147 13.84 15.46 -18.07
CA ASN A 147 13.66 16.28 -19.27
C ASN A 147 15.01 16.74 -19.85
N PHE A 148 15.97 17.12 -19.00
CA PHE A 148 17.32 17.48 -19.44
C PHE A 148 18.01 16.32 -20.19
N ILE A 149 17.97 15.11 -19.62
CA ILE A 149 18.56 13.93 -20.26
C ILE A 149 17.85 13.60 -21.58
N LEU A 150 16.52 13.55 -21.59
CA LEU A 150 15.76 13.12 -22.77
C LEU A 150 15.81 14.14 -23.92
N ARG A 151 15.77 15.43 -23.63
CA ARG A 151 15.71 16.50 -24.63
C ARG A 151 17.10 17.04 -24.98
N ASP A 152 17.88 17.44 -23.97
CA ASP A 152 19.08 18.25 -24.19
C ASP A 152 20.32 17.38 -24.39
N MET A 153 20.38 16.18 -23.80
CA MET A 153 21.50 15.23 -24.01
C MET A 153 21.24 14.19 -25.11
N LEU A 154 20.07 13.54 -25.08
CA LEU A 154 19.76 12.43 -25.99
C LEU A 154 18.97 12.86 -27.23
N HIS A 155 18.41 14.07 -27.23
CA HIS A 155 17.58 14.61 -28.33
C HIS A 155 16.44 13.66 -28.76
N LEU A 156 15.87 12.90 -27.83
CA LEU A 156 14.77 11.96 -28.07
C LEU A 156 13.40 12.66 -28.12
N VAL A 157 13.31 13.87 -27.58
CA VAL A 157 12.06 14.63 -27.48
C VAL A 157 12.35 16.11 -27.73
N ASP A 158 11.56 16.77 -28.58
CA ASP A 158 11.77 18.18 -28.94
C ASP A 158 11.27 19.16 -27.86
N LYS A 159 10.24 18.76 -27.11
CA LYS A 159 9.54 19.58 -26.11
C LYS A 159 9.68 18.98 -24.72
N LYS A 160 9.69 19.85 -23.70
CA LYS A 160 9.67 19.42 -22.30
C LYS A 160 8.36 18.69 -21.99
N ILE A 161 8.46 17.49 -21.45
CA ILE A 161 7.29 16.68 -21.08
C ILE A 161 6.83 17.12 -19.68
N MET A 162 5.52 17.35 -19.53
CA MET A 162 4.92 17.73 -18.25
C MET A 162 4.53 16.50 -17.43
N TRP A 163 5.51 15.71 -17.03
CA TRP A 163 5.33 14.41 -16.38
C TRP A 163 4.33 14.42 -15.21
N LEU A 164 4.37 15.45 -14.37
CA LEU A 164 3.56 15.54 -13.16
C LEU A 164 2.19 16.20 -13.37
N THR A 165 1.97 16.80 -14.53
CA THR A 165 0.73 17.53 -14.86
C THR A 165 -0.15 16.74 -15.83
N ASP A 166 0.46 15.95 -16.70
CA ASP A 166 -0.25 15.12 -17.66
C ASP A 166 -0.91 13.91 -16.97
N PRO A 167 -2.25 13.74 -17.06
CA PRO A 167 -2.97 12.67 -16.37
C PRO A 167 -2.58 11.24 -16.80
N ILE A 168 -2.00 11.09 -17.99
CA ILE A 168 -1.59 9.79 -18.53
C ILE A 168 -0.13 9.52 -18.13
N LEU A 169 0.74 10.52 -18.32
CA LEU A 169 2.18 10.34 -18.10
C LEU A 169 2.57 10.32 -16.61
N VAL A 170 1.75 10.87 -15.72
CA VAL A 170 2.01 10.90 -14.27
C VAL A 170 2.13 9.51 -13.65
N MET A 171 1.56 8.48 -14.26
CA MET A 171 1.73 7.11 -13.76
C MET A 171 3.18 6.63 -13.83
N ILE A 172 3.97 7.10 -14.80
CA ILE A 172 5.37 6.68 -14.98
C ILE A 172 6.23 7.06 -13.77
N PRO A 173 6.33 8.35 -13.36
CA PRO A 173 7.12 8.71 -12.18
C PRO A 173 6.58 8.06 -10.91
N LEU A 174 5.26 7.89 -10.77
CA LEU A 174 4.67 7.21 -9.61
C LEU A 174 5.09 5.75 -9.53
N ILE A 175 5.02 5.01 -10.64
CA ILE A 175 5.42 3.59 -10.71
C ILE A 175 6.91 3.45 -10.42
N LEU A 176 7.76 4.30 -11.02
CA LEU A 176 9.20 4.29 -10.79
C LEU A 176 9.55 4.58 -9.33
N LEU A 177 8.89 5.57 -8.72
CA LEU A 177 9.03 5.88 -7.29
C LEU A 177 8.62 4.68 -6.45
N GLY A 178 7.47 4.08 -6.75
CA GLY A 178 6.94 2.91 -6.04
C GLY A 178 7.90 1.72 -6.09
N ILE A 179 8.44 1.39 -7.27
CA ILE A 179 9.41 0.30 -7.44
C ILE A 179 10.73 0.61 -6.73
N TRP A 180 11.20 1.85 -6.80
CA TRP A 180 12.45 2.23 -6.14
C TRP A 180 12.33 2.20 -4.62
N LYS A 181 11.17 2.59 -4.05
CA LYS A 181 10.97 2.73 -2.61
C LYS A 181 10.61 1.43 -1.87
N GLY A 182 9.95 0.50 -2.56
CA GLY A 182 9.44 -0.76 -2.00
C GLY A 182 10.44 -1.90 -2.11
#